data_AF-D7IYL6-F1
#
_entry.id   AF-D7IYL6-F1
#
_cell.length_a   1.000
_cell.length_b   1.000
_cell.length_c   1.000
_cell.angle_alpha   90.00
_cell.angle_beta   90.00
_cell.angle_gamma   90.00
#
_symmetry.space_group_name_H-M   'P 1'
#
loop_
_entity.id
_entity.type
_entity.pdbx_description
1 polymer ?
#
loop_
_entity_poly.entity_id
_entity_poly.type
_entity_poly.pdbx_seq_one_letter_code
_entity_poly.pdbx_strand_id
1 'polypeptide(L)'
;MEKLKFLETVTVNEFKAQKGVSKIEVKQNPHTGKCFFVYGCEIGAASDKFLNGEVTNPVISQVCSPDTGDMFYMLHQRGEGGAMTLATL
;
A
#
# COMPACT_ATOMS: atom_id res chain seq x y z
N MET A 1 15.32 0.09 13.54
CA MET A 1 14.46 -0.05 12.35
C MET A 1 13.80 1.30 12.18
N GLU A 2 14.29 2.09 11.22
CA GLU A 2 13.68 3.40 10.98
C GLU A 2 12.26 3.23 10.45
N LYS A 3 11.39 4.19 10.75
CA LYS A 3 10.02 4.17 10.24
C LYS A 3 10.07 4.37 8.73
N LEU A 4 9.34 3.52 8.01
CA LEU A 4 9.14 3.66 6.57
C LEU A 4 8.81 5.11 6.20
N LYS A 5 9.48 5.64 5.17
CA LYS A 5 9.25 7.01 4.70
C LYS A 5 8.20 6.98 3.59
N PHE A 6 7.04 7.55 3.86
CA PHE A 6 5.96 7.71 2.90
C PHE A 6 6.23 8.97 2.06
N LEU A 7 6.24 8.84 0.74
CA LEU A 7 6.65 9.90 -0.19
C LEU A 7 5.44 10.54 -0.87
N GLU A 8 4.64 9.71 -1.52
CA GLU A 8 3.42 10.11 -2.23
C GLU A 8 2.32 9.13 -1.85
N THR A 9 1.10 9.63 -1.64
CA THR A 9 -0.09 8.81 -1.37
C THR A 9 -1.18 9.17 -2.37
N VAL A 10 -1.72 8.16 -3.03
CA VAL A 10 -2.82 8.29 -3.98
C VAL A 10 -3.96 7.35 -3.61
N THR A 11 -5.16 7.66 -4.10
CA THR A 11 -6.28 6.71 -4.06
C THR A 11 -5.98 5.49 -4.94
N VAL A 12 -6.67 4.38 -4.66
CA VAL A 12 -6.60 3.18 -5.51
C VAL A 12 -7.00 3.48 -6.95
N ASN A 13 -7.97 4.39 -7.17
CA ASN A 13 -8.42 4.75 -8.52
C ASN A 13 -7.38 5.59 -9.28
N GLU A 14 -6.76 6.57 -8.62
CA GLU A 14 -5.66 7.34 -9.22
C GLU A 14 -4.48 6.43 -9.57
N PHE A 15 -4.09 5.53 -8.66
CA PHE A 15 -3.02 4.57 -8.94
C PHE A 15 -3.33 3.69 -10.15
N LYS A 16 -4.56 3.15 -10.24
CA LYS A 16 -5.00 2.36 -11.40
C LYS A 16 -4.90 3.15 -12.70
N ALA A 17 -5.33 4.41 -12.69
CA ALA A 17 -5.23 5.30 -13.86
C ALA A 17 -3.76 5.58 -14.23
N GLN A 18 -2.91 5.91 -13.26
CA GLN A 18 -1.48 6.16 -13.46
C GLN A 18 -0.73 4.94 -14.02
N LYS A 19 -1.08 3.73 -13.57
CA LYS A 19 -0.46 2.47 -14.03
C LYS A 19 -1.14 1.87 -15.25
N GLY A 20 -2.25 2.43 -15.72
CA GLY A 20 -3.00 1.90 -16.87
C GLY A 20 -3.59 0.50 -16.62
N VAL A 21 -4.00 0.21 -15.38
CA VAL A 21 -4.55 -1.11 -14.99
C VAL A 21 -6.02 -1.00 -14.61
N SER A 22 -6.82 -2.01 -14.96
CA SER A 22 -8.26 -2.03 -14.66
C SER A 22 -8.57 -2.52 -13.24
N LYS A 23 -7.69 -3.33 -12.64
CA LYS A 23 -7.88 -3.92 -11.32
C LYS A 23 -6.57 -4.05 -10.54
N ILE A 24 -6.74 -4.19 -9.23
CA ILE A 24 -5.70 -4.57 -8.27
C ILE A 24 -6.23 -5.76 -7.47
N GLU A 25 -5.38 -6.75 -7.23
CA GLU A 25 -5.73 -7.95 -6.44
C GLU A 25 -4.83 -8.02 -5.21
N VAL A 26 -5.41 -8.07 -4.01
CA VAL A 26 -4.66 -8.36 -2.79
C VAL A 26 -4.60 -9.87 -2.61
N LYS A 27 -3.40 -10.40 -2.37
CA LYS A 27 -3.10 -11.82 -2.23
C LYS A 27 -2.29 -12.03 -0.96
N GLN A 28 -2.42 -13.21 -0.37
CA GLN A 28 -1.60 -13.66 0.75
C GLN A 28 -0.60 -14.69 0.24
N ASN A 29 0.66 -14.55 0.60
CA ASN A 29 1.64 -15.59 0.35
C ASN A 29 1.41 -16.74 1.37
N PRO A 30 1.05 -17.96 0.93
CA PRO A 30 0.74 -19.06 1.85
C PRO A 30 1.96 -19.56 2.64
N HIS A 31 3.18 -19.27 2.19
CA HIS A 31 4.40 -19.70 2.86
C HIS A 31 4.88 -18.72 3.93
N THR A 32 4.64 -17.41 3.76
CA THR A 32 5.10 -16.38 4.69
C THR A 32 3.98 -15.73 5.49
N GLY A 33 2.72 -15.92 5.09
CA GLY A 33 1.54 -15.28 5.67
C GLY A 33 1.36 -13.81 5.30
N LYS A 34 2.34 -13.19 4.62
CA LYS A 34 2.32 -11.74 4.30
C LYS A 34 1.40 -11.41 3.14
N CYS A 35 0.75 -10.25 3.21
CA CYS A 35 -0.03 -9.71 2.11
C CYS A 35 0.83 -8.96 1.08
N PHE A 36 0.44 -9.10 -0.18
CA PHE A 36 0.94 -8.31 -1.31
C PHE A 36 -0.21 -7.97 -2.24
N PHE A 37 -0.06 -6.95 -3.07
CA PHE A 37 -1.02 -6.67 -4.13
C PHE A 37 -0.38 -6.80 -5.51
N VAL A 38 -1.19 -7.20 -6.49
CA VAL A 38 -0.79 -7.36 -7.88
C VAL A 38 -1.50 -6.29 -8.72
N TYR A 39 -0.75 -5.64 -9.60
CA TYR A 39 -1.27 -4.65 -10.55
C TYR A 39 -0.55 -4.83 -11.89
N GLY A 40 -1.29 -5.20 -12.94
CA GLY A 40 -0.68 -5.59 -14.22
C GLY A 40 0.23 -6.82 -14.04
N CYS A 41 1.51 -6.68 -14.41
CA CYS A 41 2.56 -7.70 -14.20
C CYS A 41 3.47 -7.40 -13.01
N GLU A 42 3.18 -6.37 -12.21
CA GLU A 42 3.98 -5.93 -11.06
C GLU A 42 3.30 -6.28 -9.73
N ILE A 43 4.10 -6.24 -8.64
CA ILE A 43 3.65 -6.47 -7.28
C ILE A 43 4.04 -5.31 -6.35
N GLY A 44 3.24 -5.08 -5.32
CA GLY A 44 3.56 -4.17 -4.22
C GLY A 44 3.22 -4.78 -2.86
N ALA A 45 3.71 -4.16 -1.80
CA ALA A 45 3.41 -4.58 -0.43
C ALA A 45 1.97 -4.23 -0.05
N ALA A 46 1.31 -5.06 0.75
CA ALA A 46 0.00 -4.72 1.30
C ALA A 46 0.00 -4.92 2.82
N SER A 47 -0.72 -4.07 3.54
CA SER A 47 -0.85 -4.16 5.00
C SER A 47 -1.52 -5.49 5.39
N ASP A 48 -1.02 -6.15 6.43
CA ASP A 48 -1.64 -7.40 6.94
C ASP A 48 -3.06 -7.15 7.48
N LYS A 49 -3.47 -5.89 7.66
CA LYS A 49 -4.85 -5.48 7.95
C LYS A 49 -5.87 -5.86 6.86
N PHE A 50 -5.42 -6.30 5.70
CA PHE A 50 -6.34 -6.92 4.74
C PHE A 50 -6.85 -8.28 5.22
N LEU A 51 -6.07 -9.00 6.04
CA LEU A 51 -6.44 -10.33 6.55
C LEU A 51 -7.52 -10.27 7.64
N ASN A 52 -7.52 -9.20 8.43
CA ASN A 52 -8.47 -9.00 9.53
C ASN A 52 -9.68 -8.12 9.13
N GLY A 53 -9.75 -7.66 7.88
CA GLY A 53 -10.85 -6.83 7.38
C GLY A 53 -10.85 -5.40 7.94
N GLU A 54 -9.74 -4.91 8.49
CA GLU A 54 -9.64 -3.56 9.10
C GLU A 54 -9.38 -2.45 8.07
N VAL A 55 -9.22 -2.79 6.78
CA VAL A 55 -9.04 -1.81 5.70
C VAL A 55 -10.40 -1.40 5.13
N THR A 56 -10.83 -0.18 5.42
CA THR A 56 -12.11 0.40 4.97
C THR A 56 -11.94 1.51 3.92
N ASN A 57 -10.80 2.19 3.93
CA ASN A 57 -10.48 3.28 3.01
C ASN A 57 -9.04 3.13 2.49
N PRO A 58 -8.80 2.22 1.53
CA PRO A 58 -7.46 1.90 1.07
C PRO A 58 -6.86 3.03 0.22
N VAL A 59 -5.57 3.27 0.43
CA VAL A 59 -4.72 4.15 -0.38
C VAL A 59 -3.43 3.41 -0.74
N ILE A 60 -2.76 3.88 -1.79
CA ILE A 60 -1.44 3.36 -2.17
C ILE A 60 -0.44 4.47 -1.97
N SER A 61 0.63 4.16 -1.23
CA SER A 61 1.74 5.08 -1.05
C SER A 61 3.00 4.56 -1.70
N GLN A 62 3.78 5.44 -2.33
CA GLN A 62 5.18 5.16 -2.59
C GLN A 62 5.96 5.31 -1.29
N VAL A 63 6.71 4.27 -0.94
CA VAL A 63 7.43 4.16 0.32
C VAL A 63 8.91 3.91 0.04
N CYS A 64 9.75 4.59 0.82
CA CYS A 64 11.19 4.33 0.89
C CYS A 64 11.52 3.62 2.21
N SER A 65 12.23 2.50 2.13
CA SER A 65 12.82 1.82 3.29
C SER A 65 14.16 2.47 3.62
N PRO A 66 14.29 3.25 4.71
CA PRO A 66 15.53 3.98 4.99
C PRO A 66 16.73 3.05 5.23
N ASP A 67 16.45 1.85 5.77
CA ASP A 67 17.47 0.85 6.09
C ASP A 67 18.14 0.26 4.82
N THR A 68 17.45 0.28 3.67
CA THR A 68 17.92 -0.37 2.42
C THR A 68 18.00 0.57 1.22
N GLY A 69 17.30 1.71 1.27
CA GLY A 69 17.05 2.57 0.12
C GLY A 69 15.94 2.08 -0.81
N ASP A 70 15.34 0.92 -0.53
CA ASP A 70 14.35 0.30 -1.43
C ASP A 70 13.09 1.15 -1.54
N MET A 71 12.64 1.31 -2.79
CA MET A 71 11.43 2.05 -3.15
C MET A 71 10.37 1.07 -3.61
N PHE A 72 9.22 1.09 -2.96
CA PHE A 72 8.11 0.19 -3.29
C PHE A 72 6.76 0.85 -3.07
N TYR A 73 5.70 0.29 -3.66
CA TYR A 73 4.34 0.71 -3.38
C TYR A 73 3.76 -0.12 -2.24
N MET A 74 3.07 0.57 -1.33
CA MET A 74 2.37 -0.05 -0.20
C MET A 74 0.87 0.27 -0.29
N LEU A 75 0.03 -0.76 -0.33
CA LEU A 75 -1.42 -0.64 -0.20
C LEU A 75 -1.81 -0.76 1.29
N HIS A 76 -2.43 0.27 1.84
CA HIS A 76 -2.74 0.34 3.28
C HIS A 76 -3.98 1.18 3.56
N GLN A 77 -4.44 1.18 4.81
CA GLN A 77 -5.53 2.04 5.27
C GLN A 77 -5.08 3.51 5.25
N ARG A 78 -5.93 4.41 4.74
CA ARG A 78 -5.70 5.86 4.87
C ARG A 78 -5.55 6.24 6.34
N GLY A 79 -4.53 7.02 6.66
CA GLY A 79 -4.22 7.40 8.05
C GLY A 79 -3.15 6.52 8.72
N GLU A 80 -2.70 5.44 8.07
CA GLU A 80 -1.63 4.56 8.55
C GLU A 80 -0.24 5.14 8.25
N GLY A 81 0.82 4.53 8.81
CA GLY A 81 2.21 4.95 8.54
C GLY A 81 2.65 6.20 9.30
N GLY A 82 1.93 6.59 10.36
CA GLY A 82 2.21 7.80 11.13
C GLY A 82 1.57 9.07 10.57
N ALA A 83 0.81 8.97 9.47
CA ALA A 83 0.11 10.09 8.83
C ALA A 83 -1.37 10.12 9.22
N MET A 84 -1.68 10.37 10.50
CA MET A 84 -3.06 10.45 11.00
C MET A 84 -3.88 11.49 10.21
N THR A 85 -5.07 11.10 9.75
CA THR A 85 -5.99 12.03 9.07
C THR A 85 -6.55 13.02 10.09
N LEU A 86 -6.27 14.32 9.90
CA LEU A 86 -6.77 15.38 10.78
C LEU A 86 -8.07 16.01 10.28
N ALA A 87 -8.32 15.99 8.97
CA ALA A 87 -9.52 16.52 8.34
C ALA A 87 -9.78 15.82 6.99
N THR A 88 -11.03 15.83 6.53
CA THR A 88 -11.43 15.57 5.14
C THR A 88 -12.14 16.82 4.65
N LEU A 89 -11.73 17.35 3.52
CA LEU A 89 -12.26 18.57 2.92
C LEU A 89 -13.19 18.23 1.76
#